data_AF-A0A9P1ASI6-F1
#
_entry.id   AF-A0A9P1ASI6-F1
#
_cell.length_a   1.000
_cell.length_b   1.000
_cell.length_c   1.000
_cell.angle_alpha   90.00
_cell.angle_beta   90.00
_cell.angle_gamma   90.00
#
_symmetry.space_group_name_H-M   'P 1'
#
loop_
_entity.id
_entity.type
_entity.pdbx_description
1 polymer ?
#
loop_
_entity_poly.entity_id
_entity_poly.type
_entity_poly.pdbx_seq_one_letter_code
_entity_poly.pdbx_strand_id
1 'polypeptide(L)'
;MMTNKKCLDILKELLSRVAEQPDEVAQPFYKRYYIALLKHVLAVACDSSQVHVAGLTYYAEVLCALFRAPEFSIKVPLNDEKPEQSNMDFIYDHIGGNFQAHFDNMNQDQIRIIIKGFFSFNTEISSMRNHLRDFLIQIKEHNGEDTSDLYLEEREAEIQQAQQRKRAVPGILKPDEVVDDEDMR
;
A
#
# COMPACT_ATOMS: atom_id res chain seq x y z
N MET A 1 2.70 22.02 10.61
CA MET A 1 2.02 21.73 9.32
C MET A 1 2.91 22.01 8.09
N MET A 2 3.59 23.16 7.97
CA MET A 2 4.53 23.44 6.83
C MET A 2 5.73 22.48 6.73
N THR A 3 6.21 21.93 7.86
CA THR A 3 7.38 21.03 7.88
C THR A 3 7.08 19.65 7.28
N ASN A 4 5.92 19.05 7.60
CA ASN A 4 5.57 17.72 7.09
C ASN A 4 5.36 17.69 5.58
N LYS A 5 4.77 18.75 5.01
CA LYS A 5 4.61 18.86 3.55
C LYS A 5 5.96 18.83 2.83
N LYS A 6 6.94 19.62 3.28
CA LYS A 6 8.28 19.64 2.68
C LYS A 6 8.98 18.28 2.77
N CYS A 7 8.85 17.57 3.90
CA CYS A 7 9.43 16.24 4.05
C CYS A 7 8.80 15.22 3.09
N LEU A 8 7.47 15.26 2.92
CA LEU A 8 6.78 14.38 1.97
C LEU A 8 7.13 14.72 0.52
N ASP A 9 7.28 16.00 0.18
CA ASP A 9 7.72 16.41 -1.16
C ASP A 9 9.13 15.88 -1.48
N ILE A 10 10.06 15.94 -0.50
CA ILE A 10 11.41 15.37 -0.64
C ILE A 10 11.34 13.84 -0.80
N LEU A 11 10.50 13.16 -0.02
CA LEU A 11 10.35 11.71 -0.12
C LEU A 11 9.76 11.30 -1.47
N LYS A 12 8.76 12.03 -1.97
CA LYS A 12 8.19 11.79 -3.31
C LYS A 12 9.26 11.93 -4.39
N GLU A 13 10.03 13.01 -4.33
CA GLU A 13 11.12 13.24 -5.27
C GLU A 13 12.14 12.10 -5.20
N LEU A 14 12.56 11.70 -4.00
CA LEU A 14 13.48 10.58 -3.80
C LEU A 14 12.94 9.29 -4.45
N LEU A 15 11.67 8.92 -4.18
CA LEU A 15 11.06 7.71 -4.72
C LEU A 15 10.97 7.76 -6.25
N SER A 16 10.62 8.92 -6.83
CA SER A 16 10.60 9.12 -8.28
C SER A 16 11.99 8.95 -8.88
N ARG A 17 13.01 9.59 -8.28
CA ARG A 17 14.39 9.53 -8.78
C ARG A 17 14.96 8.12 -8.73
N VAL A 18 14.70 7.38 -7.65
CA VAL A 18 15.12 5.98 -7.53
C VAL A 18 14.47 5.12 -8.61
N ALA A 19 13.18 5.33 -8.90
CA ALA A 19 12.48 4.58 -9.93
C ALA A 19 13.00 4.85 -11.36
N GLU A 20 13.63 6.01 -11.59
CA GLU A 20 14.28 6.38 -12.86
C GLU A 20 15.73 5.86 -12.97
N GLN A 21 16.33 5.39 -11.88
CA GLN A 21 17.71 4.89 -11.91
C GLN A 21 17.80 3.49 -12.55
N PRO A 22 18.96 3.14 -13.14
CA PRO A 22 19.25 1.76 -13.54
C PRO A 22 19.12 0.78 -12.36
N ASP A 23 18.79 -0.48 -12.65
CA ASP A 23 18.60 -1.53 -11.64
C ASP A 23 19.83 -1.70 -10.72
N GLU A 24 21.04 -1.51 -11.24
CA GLU A 24 22.30 -1.56 -10.49
C GLU A 24 22.35 -0.57 -9.31
N VAL A 25 21.58 0.52 -9.39
CA VAL A 25 21.48 1.55 -8.35
C VAL A 25 20.16 1.42 -7.60
N ALA A 26 19.05 1.21 -8.30
CA ALA A 26 17.70 1.18 -7.71
C ALA A 26 17.48 -0.05 -6.81
N GLN A 27 17.89 -1.24 -7.24
CA GLN A 27 17.61 -2.48 -6.50
C GLN A 27 18.33 -2.53 -5.13
N PRO A 28 19.62 -2.17 -5.00
CA PRO A 28 20.26 -2.07 -3.69
C PRO A 28 19.60 -1.05 -2.75
N PHE A 29 19.08 0.06 -3.29
CA PHE A 29 18.33 1.03 -2.50
C PHE A 29 17.05 0.39 -1.94
N TYR A 30 16.26 -0.25 -2.80
CA TYR A 30 15.02 -0.91 -2.35
C TYR A 30 15.33 -1.98 -1.30
N LYS A 31 16.30 -2.85 -1.55
CA LYS A 31 16.70 -3.89 -0.61
C LYS A 31 17.03 -3.34 0.77
N ARG A 32 17.75 -2.22 0.82
CA ARG A 32 18.27 -1.67 2.08
C ARG A 32 17.29 -0.76 2.82
N TYR A 33 16.47 0.00 2.10
CA TYR A 33 15.71 1.12 2.69
C TYR A 33 14.19 1.00 2.56
N TYR A 34 13.67 0.21 1.62
CA TYR A 34 12.24 0.21 1.29
C TYR A 34 11.34 -0.10 2.49
N ILE A 35 11.62 -1.20 3.21
CA ILE A 35 10.79 -1.61 4.35
C ILE A 35 10.81 -0.55 5.46
N ALA A 36 11.97 0.01 5.76
CA ALA A 36 12.08 1.07 6.76
C ALA A 36 11.30 2.33 6.35
N LEU A 37 11.39 2.74 5.08
CA LEU A 37 10.61 3.86 4.55
C LEU A 37 9.10 3.59 4.62
N LEU A 38 8.66 2.42 4.19
CA LEU A 38 7.25 2.02 4.25
C LEU A 38 6.71 2.08 5.68
N LYS A 39 7.44 1.50 6.65
CA LYS A 39 7.05 1.51 8.06
C LYS A 39 6.97 2.91 8.62
N HIS A 40 7.96 3.76 8.37
CA HIS A 40 7.95 5.14 8.88
C HIS A 40 6.80 5.96 8.28
N VAL A 41 6.54 5.82 6.97
CA VAL A 41 5.42 6.51 6.34
C VAL A 41 4.10 6.03 6.91
N LEU A 42 3.89 4.72 7.04
CA LEU A 42 2.67 4.17 7.63
C LEU A 42 2.50 4.59 9.09
N ALA A 43 3.55 4.55 9.92
CA ALA A 43 3.48 4.97 11.31
C ALA A 43 2.99 6.41 11.45
N VAL A 44 3.45 7.32 10.58
CA VAL A 44 3.02 8.72 10.60
C VAL A 44 1.65 8.91 9.93
N ALA A 45 1.40 8.25 8.80
CA ALA A 45 0.15 8.36 8.05
C ALA A 45 -1.04 7.77 8.81
N CYS A 46 -0.78 6.78 9.66
CA CYS A 46 -1.78 6.12 10.50
C CYS A 46 -1.86 6.74 11.91
N ASP A 47 -1.00 7.71 12.25
CA ASP A 47 -1.16 8.52 13.45
C ASP A 47 -2.17 9.63 13.19
N SER A 48 -3.37 9.40 13.68
CA SER A 48 -4.50 10.30 13.49
C SER A 48 -4.38 11.68 14.16
N SER A 49 -3.38 11.87 15.03
CA SER A 49 -3.02 13.17 15.61
C SER A 49 -2.10 13.99 14.70
N GLN A 50 -1.37 13.33 13.79
CA GLN A 50 -0.39 13.94 12.88
C GLN A 50 -0.97 14.29 11.52
N VAL A 51 -2.12 13.70 11.16
CA VAL A 51 -2.72 13.83 9.83
C VAL A 51 -3.99 14.69 9.88
N HIS A 52 -3.88 15.94 9.43
CA HIS A 52 -5.03 16.78 9.13
C HIS A 52 -5.61 16.45 7.75
N VAL A 53 -6.88 16.75 7.50
CA VAL A 53 -7.60 16.49 6.23
C VAL A 53 -6.81 16.96 5.00
N ALA A 54 -6.18 18.14 5.07
CA ALA A 54 -5.36 18.69 3.98
C ALA A 54 -4.05 17.92 3.71
N GLY A 55 -3.57 17.14 4.68
CA GLY A 55 -2.37 16.31 4.59
C GLY A 55 -2.60 14.94 3.97
N LEU A 56 -3.83 14.41 3.99
CA LEU A 56 -4.14 13.06 3.51
C LEU A 56 -3.77 12.85 2.05
N THR A 57 -3.96 13.86 1.19
CA THR A 57 -3.62 13.76 -0.24
C THR A 57 -2.13 13.50 -0.44
N TYR A 58 -1.25 14.18 0.31
CA TYR A 58 0.20 13.99 0.20
C TYR A 58 0.64 12.59 0.66
N TYR A 59 0.04 12.09 1.75
CA TYR A 59 0.28 10.72 2.18
C TYR A 59 -0.24 9.71 1.16
N ALA A 60 -1.42 9.93 0.58
CA ALA A 60 -1.97 9.05 -0.44
C ALA A 60 -1.05 8.95 -1.67
N GLU A 61 -0.48 10.06 -2.13
CA GLU A 61 0.48 10.05 -3.23
C GLU A 61 1.74 9.23 -2.91
N VAL A 62 2.31 9.40 -1.71
CA VAL A 62 3.48 8.64 -1.26
C VAL A 62 3.15 7.17 -1.09
N LEU A 63 2.00 6.84 -0.51
CA LEU A 63 1.55 5.46 -0.31
C LEU A 63 1.26 4.77 -1.64
N CYS A 64 0.67 5.46 -2.62
CA CYS A 64 0.55 4.94 -3.98
C CYS A 64 1.92 4.56 -4.55
N ALA A 65 2.92 5.44 -4.46
CA ALA A 65 4.27 5.16 -4.94
C ALA A 65 4.91 3.97 -4.21
N LEU A 66 4.80 3.91 -2.88
CA LEU A 66 5.38 2.85 -2.06
C LEU A 66 4.73 1.49 -2.34
N PHE A 67 3.40 1.40 -2.33
CA PHE A 67 2.69 0.13 -2.57
C PHE A 67 2.69 -0.29 -4.05
N ARG A 68 3.03 0.60 -4.98
CA ARG A 68 3.27 0.26 -6.39
C ARG A 68 4.66 -0.34 -6.61
N ALA A 69 5.66 0.11 -5.87
CA ALA A 69 7.04 -0.37 -6.02
C ALA A 69 7.21 -1.91 -5.94
N PRO A 70 6.66 -2.64 -4.95
CA PRO A 70 6.83 -4.09 -4.85
C PRO A 70 6.17 -4.90 -5.99
N GLU A 71 5.22 -4.30 -6.72
CA GLU A 71 4.56 -4.94 -7.86
C GLU A 71 5.36 -4.77 -9.17
N PHE A 72 5.99 -3.60 -9.36
CA PHE A 72 6.54 -3.22 -10.67
C PHE A 72 8.03 -2.83 -10.67
N SER A 73 8.55 -2.28 -9.57
CA SER A 73 9.89 -1.68 -9.52
C SER A 73 10.90 -2.56 -8.77
N ILE A 74 10.47 -3.23 -7.70
CA ILE A 74 11.34 -4.03 -6.84
C ILE A 74 11.43 -5.45 -7.39
N LYS A 75 12.60 -5.82 -7.88
CA LYS A 75 12.89 -7.13 -8.48
C LYS A 75 13.67 -8.05 -7.54
N VAL A 76 14.38 -7.47 -6.58
CA VAL A 76 15.12 -8.20 -5.55
C VAL A 76 14.20 -8.66 -4.41
N PRO A 77 14.47 -9.80 -3.77
CA PRO A 77 13.67 -10.26 -2.64
C PRO A 77 13.84 -9.31 -1.47
N LEU A 78 12.75 -8.88 -0.84
CA LEU A 78 12.78 -8.04 0.35
C LEU A 78 13.03 -8.87 1.62
N ASN A 79 12.51 -10.10 1.67
CA ASN A 79 12.75 -11.03 2.76
C ASN A 79 14.10 -11.74 2.60
N ASP A 80 15.06 -11.46 3.49
CA ASP A 80 16.37 -12.15 3.50
C ASP A 80 16.28 -13.58 4.03
N GLU A 81 15.33 -13.87 4.92
CA GLU A 81 15.19 -15.19 5.55
C GLU A 81 14.48 -16.19 4.63
N LYS A 82 13.58 -15.69 3.78
CA LYS A 82 12.79 -16.49 2.81
C LYS A 82 12.76 -15.80 1.45
N PRO A 83 13.87 -15.84 0.67
CA PRO A 83 13.96 -15.14 -0.61
C PRO A 83 12.96 -15.61 -1.68
N GLU A 84 12.41 -16.81 -1.52
CA GLU A 84 11.35 -17.39 -2.36
C GLU A 84 9.97 -16.79 -2.11
N GLN A 85 9.76 -16.12 -0.96
CA GLN A 85 8.52 -15.43 -0.65
C GLN A 85 8.34 -14.23 -1.57
N SER A 86 7.15 -14.04 -2.12
CA SER A 86 6.86 -12.86 -2.92
C SER A 86 7.00 -11.58 -2.08
N ASN A 87 7.47 -10.49 -2.71
CA ASN A 87 7.60 -9.20 -2.02
C ASN A 87 6.27 -8.70 -1.47
N MET A 88 5.15 -9.00 -2.15
CA MET A 88 3.81 -8.64 -1.69
C MET A 88 3.42 -9.41 -0.43
N ASP A 89 3.60 -10.74 -0.43
CA ASP A 89 3.27 -11.58 0.74
C ASP A 89 4.11 -11.21 1.95
N PHE A 90 5.41 -10.94 1.74
CA PHE A 90 6.27 -10.47 2.81
C PHE A 90 5.76 -9.14 3.43
N ILE A 91 5.29 -8.21 2.60
CA ILE A 91 4.70 -6.95 3.08
C ILE A 91 3.40 -7.20 3.83
N TYR A 92 2.53 -8.09 3.35
CA TYR A 92 1.31 -8.49 4.07
C TYR A 92 1.62 -8.99 5.48
N ASP A 93 2.55 -9.94 5.59
CA ASP A 93 2.92 -10.52 6.88
C ASP A 93 3.60 -9.47 7.78
N HIS A 94 4.57 -8.75 7.23
CA HIS A 94 5.40 -7.83 8.00
C HIS A 94 4.59 -6.62 8.48
N ILE A 95 3.82 -5.97 7.60
CA ILE A 95 2.98 -4.83 7.98
C ILE A 95 1.79 -5.29 8.82
N GLY A 96 1.19 -6.45 8.51
CA GLY A 96 0.10 -7.04 9.29
C GLY A 96 0.48 -7.26 10.74
N GLY A 97 1.65 -7.87 10.98
CA GLY A 97 2.18 -8.03 12.33
C GLY A 97 2.45 -6.71 13.05
N ASN A 98 2.95 -5.69 12.35
CA ASN A 98 3.15 -4.37 12.95
C ASN A 98 1.80 -3.72 13.35
N PHE A 99 0.79 -3.78 12.49
CA PHE A 99 -0.54 -3.21 12.75
C PHE A 99 -1.24 -3.94 13.90
N GLN A 100 -1.19 -5.27 13.94
CA GLN A 100 -1.78 -6.05 15.01
C GLN A 100 -1.20 -5.72 16.38
N ALA A 101 0.08 -5.36 16.43
CA ALA A 101 0.77 -4.95 17.66
C ALA A 101 0.50 -3.50 18.09
N HIS A 102 -0.09 -2.67 17.22
CA HIS A 102 -0.33 -1.24 17.48
C HIS A 102 -1.82 -0.88 17.60
N PHE A 103 -2.71 -1.63 16.94
CA PHE A 103 -4.14 -1.35 16.89
C PHE A 103 -4.92 -2.46 17.60
N ASP A 104 -5.06 -2.32 18.92
CA ASP A 104 -5.74 -3.30 19.77
C ASP A 104 -7.25 -3.43 19.45
N ASN A 105 -7.83 -2.45 18.76
CA ASN A 105 -9.23 -2.43 18.34
C ASN A 105 -9.46 -3.06 16.96
N MET A 106 -8.47 -3.71 16.35
CA MET A 106 -8.64 -4.36 15.05
C MET A 106 -8.31 -5.84 15.09
N ASN A 107 -9.15 -6.63 14.42
CA ASN A 107 -8.92 -8.05 14.22
C ASN A 107 -8.02 -8.30 12.98
N GLN A 108 -7.55 -9.54 12.84
CA GLN A 108 -6.62 -9.90 11.76
C GLN A 108 -7.23 -9.73 10.36
N ASP A 109 -8.52 -10.01 10.20
CA ASP A 109 -9.19 -9.90 8.90
C ASP A 109 -9.35 -8.44 8.46
N GLN A 110 -9.72 -7.57 9.39
CA GLN A 110 -9.76 -6.12 9.18
C GLN A 110 -8.38 -5.60 8.75
N ILE A 111 -7.32 -5.96 9.48
CA ILE A 111 -5.93 -5.57 9.16
C ILE A 111 -5.54 -6.06 7.76
N ARG A 112 -5.86 -7.32 7.43
CA ARG A 112 -5.58 -7.90 6.11
C ARG A 112 -6.28 -7.13 5.00
N ILE A 113 -7.57 -6.79 5.18
CA ILE A 113 -8.35 -6.00 4.23
C ILE A 113 -7.78 -4.59 4.05
N ILE A 114 -7.33 -3.95 5.14
CA ILE A 114 -6.65 -2.65 5.07
C ILE A 114 -5.39 -2.72 4.20
N ILE A 115 -4.52 -3.71 4.43
CA ILE A 115 -3.28 -3.87 3.64
C ILE A 115 -3.60 -4.19 2.19
N LYS A 116 -4.60 -5.02 1.93
CA LYS A 116 -5.07 -5.34 0.57
C LYS A 116 -5.60 -4.11 -0.16
N GLY A 117 -6.29 -3.22 0.55
CA GLY A 117 -6.72 -1.93 0.02
C GLY A 117 -5.55 -1.06 -0.42
N PHE A 118 -4.47 -0.98 0.35
CA PHE A 118 -3.28 -0.21 -0.03
C PHE A 118 -2.67 -0.68 -1.36
N PHE A 119 -2.55 -1.99 -1.58
CA PHE A 119 -2.11 -2.52 -2.88
C PHE A 119 -3.12 -2.26 -4.01
N SER A 120 -4.41 -2.37 -3.72
CA SER A 120 -5.45 -2.32 -4.74
C SER A 120 -5.72 -0.90 -5.24
N PHE A 121 -5.53 0.10 -4.38
CA PHE A 121 -5.74 1.51 -4.71
C PHE A 121 -4.44 2.26 -5.09
N ASN A 122 -3.30 1.56 -5.20
CA ASN A 122 -1.98 2.18 -5.42
C ASN A 122 -1.80 2.92 -6.76
N THR A 123 -2.77 2.86 -7.67
CA THR A 123 -2.79 3.62 -8.93
C THR A 123 -3.73 4.81 -8.92
N GLU A 124 -4.58 4.94 -7.91
CA GLU A 124 -5.66 5.94 -7.84
C GLU A 124 -5.57 6.72 -6.53
N ILE A 125 -4.93 7.90 -6.58
CA ILE A 125 -4.66 8.73 -5.39
C ILE A 125 -5.94 9.07 -4.61
N SER A 126 -7.05 9.34 -5.31
CA SER A 126 -8.35 9.64 -4.68
C SER A 126 -8.88 8.47 -3.87
N SER A 127 -8.81 7.25 -4.42
CA SER A 127 -9.20 6.01 -3.76
C SER A 127 -8.29 5.68 -2.58
N MET A 128 -6.97 5.79 -2.77
CA MET A 128 -5.98 5.63 -1.70
C MET A 128 -6.22 6.60 -0.54
N ARG A 129 -6.53 7.86 -0.85
CA ARG A 129 -6.84 8.89 0.15
C ARG A 129 -8.12 8.56 0.93
N ASN A 130 -9.16 8.07 0.25
CA ASN A 130 -10.40 7.67 0.90
C ASN A 130 -10.16 6.44 1.79
N HIS A 131 -9.44 5.43 1.29
CA HIS A 131 -9.06 4.25 2.07
C HIS A 131 -8.29 4.62 3.35
N LEU A 132 -7.28 5.50 3.24
CA LEU A 132 -6.53 5.99 4.40
C LEU A 132 -7.43 6.75 5.39
N ARG A 133 -8.37 7.57 4.90
CA ARG A 133 -9.31 8.29 5.77
C ARG A 133 -10.16 7.33 6.58
N ASP A 134 -10.75 6.35 5.92
CA ASP A 134 -11.64 5.40 6.57
C ASP A 134 -10.88 4.53 7.56
N PHE A 135 -9.65 4.12 7.22
CA PHE A 135 -8.76 3.43 8.17
C PHE A 135 -8.50 4.29 9.42
N LEU A 136 -8.20 5.58 9.24
CA LEU A 136 -7.99 6.52 10.35
C LEU A 136 -9.24 6.73 11.23
N ILE A 137 -10.44 6.55 10.67
CA ILE A 137 -11.70 6.58 11.43
C ILE A 137 -11.86 5.29 12.22
N GLN A 138 -11.65 4.13 11.58
CA GLN A 138 -11.75 2.81 12.24
C GLN A 138 -10.81 2.69 13.44
N ILE A 139 -9.56 3.15 13.34
CA ILE A 139 -8.63 3.10 14.48
C ILE A 139 -9.02 4.05 15.64
N LYS A 140 -9.88 5.06 15.38
CA LYS A 140 -10.38 5.99 16.41
C LYS A 140 -11.64 5.51 17.09
N GLU A 141 -12.47 4.77 16.36
CA GLU A 141 -13.72 4.25 16.90
C GLU A 141 -13.40 3.09 17.83
N HIS A 142 -13.78 3.24 19.10
CA HIS A 142 -13.75 2.14 20.05
C HIS A 142 -14.92 1.23 19.67
N ASN A 143 -14.65 0.05 19.11
CA ASN A 143 -15.63 -0.88 18.54
C ASN A 143 -16.87 -1.00 19.44
N GLY A 144 -17.90 -0.23 19.09
CA GLY A 144 -19.14 -0.12 19.85
C GLY A 144 -20.28 -0.96 19.27
N GLU A 145 -20.15 -1.52 18.07
CA GLU A 145 -21.24 -2.23 17.40
C GLU A 145 -20.77 -3.34 16.43
N ASP A 146 -21.53 -4.43 16.44
CA ASP A 146 -21.36 -5.72 15.75
C ASP A 146 -21.70 -5.65 14.24
N THR A 147 -21.33 -4.54 13.58
CA THR A 147 -21.58 -4.32 12.13
C THR A 147 -20.33 -4.51 11.28
N SER A 148 -19.26 -5.07 11.87
CA SER A 148 -17.97 -5.27 11.21
C SER A 148 -18.11 -6.12 9.95
N ASP A 149 -18.89 -7.20 9.99
CA ASP A 149 -18.95 -8.19 8.89
C ASP A 149 -19.54 -7.59 7.60
N LEU A 150 -20.62 -6.81 7.69
CA LEU A 150 -21.22 -6.15 6.53
C LEU A 150 -20.26 -5.13 5.89
N TYR A 151 -19.52 -4.40 6.71
CA TYR A 151 -18.52 -3.45 6.22
C TYR A 151 -17.34 -4.15 5.54
N LEU A 152 -16.94 -5.33 6.02
CA LEU A 152 -15.87 -6.11 5.40
C LEU A 152 -16.26 -6.59 4.00
N GLU A 153 -17.48 -7.09 3.82
CA GLU A 153 -17.98 -7.53 2.50
C GLU A 153 -18.00 -6.39 1.47
N GLU A 154 -18.52 -5.21 1.85
CA GLU A 154 -18.52 -4.03 0.97
C GLU A 154 -17.11 -3.62 0.57
N ARG A 155 -16.17 -3.63 1.54
CA ARG A 155 -14.77 -3.29 1.29
C ARG A 155 -14.09 -4.29 0.37
N GLU A 156 -14.33 -5.57 0.55
CA GLU A 156 -13.78 -6.58 -0.33
C GLU A 156 -14.28 -6.41 -1.77
N ALA A 157 -15.56 -6.10 -1.96
CA ALA A 157 -16.12 -5.82 -3.27
C ALA A 157 -15.47 -4.59 -3.93
N GLU A 158 -15.30 -3.48 -3.20
CA GLU A 158 -14.61 -2.28 -3.69
C GLU A 158 -13.16 -2.59 -4.12
N ILE A 159 -12.45 -3.37 -3.30
CA ILE A 159 -11.08 -3.80 -3.54
C ILE A 159 -11.01 -4.67 -4.80
N GLN A 160 -11.91 -5.64 -4.95
CA GLN A 160 -11.95 -6.52 -6.12
C GLN A 160 -12.19 -5.71 -7.41
N GLN A 161 -13.14 -4.77 -7.39
CA GLN A 161 -13.38 -3.90 -8.53
C GLN A 161 -12.18 -3.00 -8.84
N ALA A 162 -11.48 -2.50 -7.82
CA ALA A 162 -10.27 -1.71 -8.01
C ALA A 162 -9.14 -2.52 -8.66
N GLN A 163 -8.97 -3.79 -8.24
CA GLN A 163 -8.01 -4.70 -8.87
C GLN A 163 -8.36 -4.97 -10.33
N GLN A 164 -9.64 -5.17 -10.66
CA GLN A 164 -10.10 -5.32 -12.05
C GLN A 164 -9.82 -4.07 -12.89
N ARG A 165 -10.15 -2.88 -12.38
CA ARG A 165 -9.86 -1.60 -13.05
C ARG A 165 -8.37 -1.41 -13.28
N LYS A 166 -7.56 -1.72 -12.27
CA LYS A 166 -6.09 -1.63 -12.33
C LYS A 166 -5.52 -2.58 -13.40
N ARG A 167 -6.01 -3.81 -13.50
CA ARG A 167 -5.62 -4.78 -14.55
C ARG A 167 -5.98 -4.32 -15.96
N ALA A 168 -7.05 -3.54 -16.12
CA ALA A 168 -7.49 -3.02 -17.42
C ALA A 168 -6.65 -1.84 -17.95
N VAL A 169 -5.72 -1.29 -17.16
CA VAL A 169 -4.86 -0.17 -17.60
C VAL A 169 -3.70 -0.72 -18.45
N PRO A 170 -3.53 -0.24 -19.70
CA PRO A 170 -2.43 -0.67 -20.56
C PRO A 170 -1.06 -0.44 -19.90
N GLY A 171 -0.21 -1.47 -19.89
CA GLY A 171 1.13 -1.44 -19.27
C GLY A 171 1.19 -1.82 -17.79
N ILE A 172 0.06 -2.21 -17.17
CA ILE A 172 0.02 -2.74 -15.79
C ILE A 172 0.15 -4.27 -15.76
N LEU A 173 -0.24 -4.99 -16.81
CA LEU A 173 -0.05 -6.44 -16.90
C LEU A 173 1.40 -6.74 -17.34
N LYS A 174 2.07 -7.67 -16.66
CA LYS A 174 3.34 -8.21 -17.16
C LYS A 174 3.07 -8.98 -18.46
N PRO A 175 3.95 -8.91 -19.48
CA PRO A 175 3.75 -9.63 -20.74
C PRO A 175 3.51 -11.15 -20.58
N ASP A 176 3.96 -11.73 -19.46
CA ASP A 176 3.81 -13.17 -19.17
C ASP A 176 2.45 -13.55 -18.56
N GLU A 177 1.57 -12.57 -18.26
CA GLU A 177 0.21 -12.81 -17.74
C GLU A 177 -0.89 -12.67 -18.81
N VAL A 178 -0.50 -12.38 -20.06
CA VAL A 178 -1.44 -12.45 -21.19
C VAL A 178 -1.59 -13.92 -21.53
N VAL A 179 -2.57 -14.58 -20.92
CA VAL A 179 -3.08 -15.83 -21.46
C VAL A 179 -3.63 -15.46 -22.84
N ASP A 180 -3.00 -15.99 -23.90
CA ASP A 180 -3.49 -15.83 -25.26
C ASP A 180 -4.96 -16.31 -25.29
N ASP A 181 -5.88 -15.36 -25.40
CA ASP A 181 -7.30 -15.61 -25.73
C ASP A 181 -7.43 -16.06 -27.22
N GLU A 182 -6.48 -16.84 -27.75
CA GLU A 182 -6.50 -17.37 -29.12
C GLU A 182 -6.93 -18.84 -29.22
N ASP A 183 -7.29 -19.52 -28.12
CA ASP A 183 -7.66 -20.95 -28.13
C ASP A 183 -9.15 -21.23 -27.82
N MET A 184 -10.04 -20.26 -28.09
CA MET A 184 -11.49 -20.51 -28.11
C MET A 184 -12.11 -20.11 -29.46
N ARG A 185 -11.83 -20.92 -30.49
CA ARG A 185 -12.64 -21.01 -31.72
C ARG A 185 -13.20 -22.40 -31.89
#